data_AF-A0A432CAZ8-F1
#
_entry.id   AF-A0A432CAZ8-F1
#
_cell.length_a   1.000
_cell.length_b   1.000
_cell.length_c   1.000
_cell.angle_alpha   90.00
_cell.angle_beta   90.00
_cell.angle_gamma   90.00
#
_symmetry.space_group_name_H-M   'P 1'
#
loop_
_entity.id
_entity.type
_entity.pdbx_description
1 polymer ?
#
loop_
_entity_poly.entity_id
_entity_poly.type
_entity_poly.pdbx_seq_one_letter_code
_entity_poly.pdbx_strand_id
1 'polypeptide(L)'
;MKKFNGTPNLNGRPKGAVNKTTAETKELLQKIVSKELEGIAERLEQMSDKERIDAVIKLMAFIIPKQNHIEIETEIKQKPIDLSLMTTAELIERAKAIE
;
A
#
# COMPACT_ATOMS: atom_id res chain seq x y z
N MET A 1 19.51 42.96 25.61
CA MET A 1 18.99 41.98 24.63
C MET A 1 19.83 42.03 23.37
N LYS A 2 20.52 40.95 23.00
CA LYS A 2 21.24 40.86 21.72
C LYS A 2 20.22 40.85 20.58
N LYS A 3 20.32 41.83 19.67
CA LYS A 3 19.49 41.87 18.46
C LYS A 3 19.94 40.79 17.49
N PHE A 4 18.99 40.14 16.83
CA PHE A 4 19.24 39.18 15.77
C PHE A 4 19.78 39.92 14.54
N ASN A 5 20.96 39.52 14.04
CA ASN A 5 21.66 40.18 12.95
C ASN A 5 21.32 39.60 11.55
N GLY A 6 20.24 38.83 11.42
CA GLY A 6 19.84 38.21 10.15
C GLY A 6 18.57 38.80 9.56
N THR A 7 18.41 38.70 8.24
CA THR A 7 17.13 38.92 7.57
C THR A 7 16.14 37.80 7.92
N PRO A 8 14.94 38.11 8.46
CA PRO A 8 13.93 37.10 8.74
C PRO A 8 13.46 36.43 7.45
N ASN A 9 13.43 35.10 7.41
CA ASN A 9 12.81 34.39 6.30
C ASN A 9 11.28 34.44 6.43
N LEU A 10 10.66 35.41 5.75
CA LEU A 10 9.21 35.60 5.73
C LEU A 10 8.47 34.54 4.92
N ASN A 11 9.18 33.83 4.03
CA ASN A 11 8.58 32.86 3.10
C ASN A 11 8.55 31.43 3.66
N GLY A 12 9.01 31.22 4.91
CA GLY A 12 9.05 29.92 5.55
C GLY A 12 10.00 28.92 4.86
N ARG A 13 9.99 27.67 5.30
CA ARG A 13 10.71 26.59 4.62
C ARG A 13 9.93 26.20 3.36
N PRO A 14 10.57 26.12 2.17
CA PRO A 14 9.87 25.77 0.95
C PRO A 14 9.19 24.40 1.07
N LYS A 15 7.93 24.33 0.60
CA LYS A 15 7.10 23.12 0.67
C LYS A 15 7.78 21.99 -0.12
N GLY A 16 8.01 20.86 0.53
CA GLY A 16 8.70 19.70 -0.06
C GLY A 16 10.22 19.67 0.12
N ALA A 17 10.82 20.63 0.82
CA ALA A 17 12.24 20.58 1.15
C ALA A 17 12.54 19.40 2.08
N VAL A 18 13.14 18.34 1.54
CA VAL A 18 13.57 17.16 2.28
C VAL A 18 14.55 17.58 3.38
N ASN A 19 14.50 16.95 4.56
CA ASN A 19 15.53 17.12 5.56
C ASN A 19 16.86 16.62 4.97
N LYS A 20 17.87 17.50 4.87
CA LYS A 20 19.19 17.17 4.29
C LYS A 20 19.78 15.90 4.91
N THR A 21 19.67 15.77 6.24
CA THR A 21 20.10 14.57 6.99
C THR A 21 19.38 13.30 6.58
N THR A 22 18.09 13.37 6.24
CA THR A 22 17.31 12.21 5.78
C THR A 22 17.70 11.80 4.36
N ALA A 23 18.01 12.77 3.49
CA ALA A 23 18.48 12.49 2.14
C ALA A 23 19.85 11.81 2.14
N GLU A 24 20.81 12.36 2.90
CA GLU A 24 22.16 11.79 3.04
C GLU A 24 22.13 10.37 3.61
N THR A 25 21.31 10.13 4.64
CA THR A 25 21.14 8.79 5.22
C THR A 25 20.55 7.81 4.21
N LYS A 26 19.56 8.25 3.42
CA LYS A 26 18.93 7.41 2.38
C LYS A 26 19.93 7.04 1.28
N GLU A 27 20.75 8.00 0.83
CA GLU A 27 21.79 7.75 -0.16
C GLU A 27 22.85 6.77 0.35
N LEU A 28 23.28 6.92 1.61
CA LEU A 28 24.22 5.99 2.23
C LEU A 28 23.65 4.57 2.30
N LEU A 29 22.41 4.42 2.77
CA LEU A 29 21.74 3.12 2.82
C LEU A 29 21.59 2.51 1.42
N GLN A 30 21.23 3.32 0.42
CA GLN A 30 21.11 2.84 -0.96
C GLN A 30 22.44 2.33 -1.51
N LYS A 31 23.55 3.02 -1.23
CA LYS A 31 24.89 2.58 -1.64
C LYS A 31 25.27 1.25 -0.98
N ILE A 32 25.01 1.11 0.31
CA ILE A 32 25.28 -0.13 1.05
C ILE A 32 24.47 -1.28 0.45
N VAL A 33 23.16 -1.11 0.31
CA VAL A 33 22.28 -2.15 -0.24
C VAL A 33 22.69 -2.53 -1.67
N SER A 34 23.02 -1.55 -2.52
CA SER A 34 23.43 -1.83 -3.91
C SER A 34 24.71 -2.68 -3.96
N LYS A 35 25.71 -2.32 -3.15
CA LYS A 35 26.95 -3.09 -3.03
C LYS A 35 26.71 -4.52 -2.53
N GLU A 36 25.81 -4.69 -1.57
CA GLU A 36 25.47 -6.01 -1.04
C GLU A 36 24.72 -6.87 -2.08
N LEU A 37 23.88 -6.25 -2.92
CA LEU A 37 23.18 -6.91 -4.01
C LEU A 37 24.12 -7.39 -5.12
N GLU A 38 25.22 -6.68 -5.40
CA GLU A 38 26.21 -7.09 -6.39
C GLU A 38 26.81 -8.48 -6.08
N GLY A 39 27.03 -8.78 -4.79
CA GLY A 39 27.60 -10.05 -4.32
C GLY A 39 26.58 -11.05 -3.75
N ILE A 40 25.28 -10.82 -3.94
CA ILE A 40 24.25 -11.62 -3.26
C ILE A 40 24.25 -13.08 -3.71
N ALA A 41 24.56 -13.35 -4.99
CA ALA A 41 24.60 -14.70 -5.54
C ALA A 41 25.66 -15.56 -4.84
N GLU A 42 26.90 -15.07 -4.76
CA GLU A 42 28.00 -15.77 -4.08
C GLU A 42 27.67 -16.02 -2.60
N ARG A 43 27.06 -15.05 -1.92
CA ARG A 43 26.68 -15.20 -0.51
C ARG A 43 25.58 -16.23 -0.31
N LEU A 44 24.59 -16.27 -1.20
CA LEU A 44 23.54 -17.29 -1.17
C LEU A 44 24.11 -18.69 -1.37
N GLU A 45 25.17 -18.84 -2.18
CA GLU A 45 25.85 -20.13 -2.38
C GLU A 45 26.62 -20.60 -1.13
N GLN A 46 27.12 -19.67 -0.30
CA GLN A 46 27.82 -19.99 0.95
C GLN A 46 26.88 -20.31 2.13
N MET A 47 25.56 -20.11 1.98
CA MET A 47 24.58 -20.35 3.05
C MET A 47 24.21 -21.83 3.15
N SER A 48 23.72 -22.24 4.33
CA SER A 48 23.12 -23.56 4.48
C SER A 48 21.84 -23.69 3.65
N ASP A 49 21.53 -24.90 3.19
CA ASP A 49 20.40 -25.13 2.28
C ASP A 49 19.08 -24.56 2.79
N LYS A 50 18.81 -24.70 4.09
CA LYS A 50 17.60 -24.19 4.74
C LYS A 50 17.54 -22.66 4.70
N GLU A 51 18.64 -22.00 5.07
CA GLU A 51 18.71 -20.54 5.12
C GLU A 51 18.66 -19.94 3.71
N ARG A 52 19.27 -20.61 2.74
CA ARG A 52 19.22 -20.22 1.32
C ARG A 52 17.79 -20.25 0.80
N ILE A 53 17.03 -21.31 1.07
CA ILE A 53 15.62 -21.41 0.68
C ILE A 53 14.80 -20.29 1.33
N ASP A 54 14.99 -20.04 2.63
CA ASP A 54 14.30 -18.97 3.34
C ASP A 54 14.60 -17.57 2.77
N ALA A 55 15.87 -17.31 2.41
CA ALA A 55 16.28 -16.06 1.77
C ALA A 55 15.62 -15.90 0.40
N VAL A 56 15.59 -16.95 -0.42
CA VAL A 56 14.96 -16.93 -1.74
C VAL A 56 13.45 -16.69 -1.63
N ILE A 57 12.76 -17.33 -0.68
CA ILE A 57 11.32 -17.10 -0.44
C ILE A 57 11.04 -15.63 -0.10
N LYS A 58 11.89 -15.00 0.71
CA LYS A 58 11.77 -13.57 1.04
C LYS A 58 11.97 -12.68 -0.19
N LEU A 59 12.88 -13.03 -1.10
CA LEU A 59 13.10 -12.31 -2.35
C LEU A 59 11.94 -12.50 -3.34
N MET A 60 11.36 -13.71 -3.43
CA MET A 60 10.22 -14.01 -4.30
C MET A 60 9.01 -13.10 -4.04
N ALA A 61 8.81 -12.65 -2.80
CA ALA A 61 7.74 -11.73 -2.42
C ALA A 61 7.77 -10.39 -3.17
N PHE A 62 8.90 -10.02 -3.76
CA PHE A 62 9.07 -8.80 -4.55
C PHE A 62 8.99 -9.03 -6.07
N ILE A 63 9.04 -10.29 -6.51
CA ILE A 63 8.96 -10.67 -7.93
C ILE A 63 7.54 -11.10 -8.28
N ILE A 64 6.92 -11.89 -7.41
CA ILE A 64 5.59 -12.44 -7.61
C ILE A 64 4.59 -11.58 -6.85
N PRO A 65 3.54 -11.04 -7.51
CA PRO A 65 2.44 -10.39 -6.82
C PRO A 65 1.83 -11.36 -5.82
N LYS A 66 1.86 -11.01 -4.53
CA LYS A 66 1.10 -11.77 -3.53
C LYS A 66 -0.38 -11.58 -3.86
N GLN A 67 -1.10 -12.69 -3.91
CA GLN A 67 -2.54 -12.65 -4.09
C GLN A 67 -3.14 -11.87 -2.90
N ASN A 68 -3.71 -10.71 -3.17
CA ASN A 68 -4.39 -9.94 -2.13
C ASN A 68 -5.57 -10.75 -1.62
N HIS A 69 -5.75 -10.77 -0.30
CA HIS A 69 -6.92 -11.36 0.31
C HIS A 69 -8.17 -10.65 -0.23
N ILE A 70 -9.03 -11.38 -0.92
CA ILE A 70 -10.32 -10.84 -1.38
C ILE A 70 -11.29 -11.07 -0.24
N GLU A 71 -11.57 -10.02 0.53
CA GLU A 71 -12.73 -10.02 1.42
C GLU A 71 -13.97 -9.92 0.53
N ILE A 72 -14.63 -11.05 0.31
CA ILE A 72 -15.92 -11.07 -0.39
C ILE A 72 -16.95 -10.54 0.61
N GLU A 73 -17.15 -9.23 0.64
CA GLU A 73 -18.31 -8.62 1.28
C GLU A 73 -19.54 -8.99 0.45
N THR A 74 -20.18 -10.12 0.78
CA THR A 74 -21.51 -10.44 0.27
C THR A 74 -22.54 -9.57 1.00
N GLU A 75 -22.47 -8.25 0.81
CA GLU A 75 -23.64 -7.41 1.06
C GLU A 75 -24.63 -7.72 -0.06
N ILE A 76 -25.60 -8.58 0.23
CA ILE A 76 -26.82 -8.69 -0.58
C ILE A 76 -27.55 -7.36 -0.40
N LYS A 77 -27.13 -6.33 -1.15
CA LYS A 77 -27.86 -5.07 -1.28
C LYS A 77 -29.14 -5.43 -2.02
N GLN A 78 -30.18 -5.80 -1.29
CA GLN A 78 -31.52 -5.78 -1.82
C GLN A 78 -31.78 -4.32 -2.22
N LYS A 79 -31.66 -4.04 -3.52
CA LYS A 79 -32.02 -2.74 -4.06
C LYS A 79 -33.50 -2.53 -3.67
N PRO A 80 -33.86 -1.41 -3.01
CA PRO A 80 -35.26 -1.15 -2.70
C PRO A 80 -36.03 -1.18 -4.02
N ILE A 81 -37.02 -2.07 -4.08
CA ILE A 81 -37.82 -2.24 -5.29
C ILE A 81 -38.70 -1.00 -5.39
N ASP A 82 -38.51 -0.23 -6.44
CA ASP A 82 -39.35 0.93 -6.72
C ASP A 82 -40.72 0.47 -7.22
N LEU A 83 -41.70 0.47 -6.31
CA LEU A 83 -43.07 0.02 -6.56
C LEU A 83 -43.84 0.94 -7.52
N SER A 84 -43.32 2.15 -7.80
CA SER A 84 -43.99 3.14 -8.66
C SER A 84 -44.01 2.76 -10.15
N LEU A 85 -43.13 1.83 -10.56
CA LEU A 85 -43.00 1.37 -11.95
C LEU A 85 -43.73 0.05 -12.23
N MET A 86 -44.38 -0.54 -11.23
CA MET A 86 -45.10 -1.80 -11.37
C MET A 86 -46.54 -1.54 -11.82
N THR A 87 -47.09 -2.45 -12.62
CA THR A 87 -48.50 -2.40 -12.98
C THR A 87 -49.37 -2.77 -11.78
N THR A 88 -50.62 -2.29 -11.74
CA THR A 88 -51.56 -2.58 -10.65
C THR A 88 -51.82 -4.08 -10.47
N ALA A 89 -51.73 -4.87 -11.54
CA ALA A 89 -51.86 -6.32 -11.49
C ALA A 89 -50.70 -7.00 -10.74
N GLU A 90 -49.46 -6.59 -11.02
CA GLU A 90 -48.26 -7.13 -10.38
C GLU A 90 -48.18 -6.78 -8.89
N LEU A 91 -48.72 -5.62 -8.49
CA LEU A 91 -48.82 -5.23 -7.08
C LEU A 91 -49.79 -6.12 -6.29
N ILE A 92 -50.93 -6.47 -6.89
CA ILE A 92 -51.94 -7.34 -6.26
C ILE A 92 -51.41 -8.76 -6.10
N GLU A 93 -50.70 -9.29 -7.10
CA GLU A 93 -50.10 -10.62 -7.05
C GLU A 93 -49.05 -10.72 -5.94
N ARG A 94 -48.21 -9.69 -5.79
CA ARG A 94 -47.24 -9.63 -4.69
C ARG A 94 -47.88 -9.49 -3.31
N ALA A 95 -48.97 -8.72 -3.18
CA ALA A 95 -49.68 -8.59 -1.91
C ALA A 95 -50.28 -9.93 -1.46
N LYS A 96 -50.80 -10.73 -2.40
CA LYS A 96 -51.29 -12.09 -2.12
C LYS A 96 -50.20 -13.08 -1.73
N ALA A 97 -48.96 -12.87 -2.17
CA ALA A 97 -47.83 -13.74 -1.82
C ALA A 97 -47.28 -13.50 -0.39
N ILE A 98 -47.80 -12.48 0.31
CA ILE A 98 -47.38 -12.09 1.66
C ILE A 98 -48.41 -12.53 2.74
N GLU A 99 -49.65 -12.83 2.35
CA GLU A 99 -50.63 -13.57 3.19
C GLU A 99 -50.33 -15.08 3.21
#